data_AF-A0A1F9TLG5-F1
#
_entry.id   AF-A0A1F9TLG5-F1
#
_cell.length_a   1.000
_cell.length_b   1.000
_cell.length_c   1.000
_cell.angle_alpha   90.00
_cell.angle_beta   90.00
_cell.angle_gamma   90.00
#
_symmetry.space_group_name_H-M   'P 1'
#
loop_
_entity.id
_entity.type
_entity.pdbx_description
1 polymer ?
#
loop_
_entity_poly.entity_id
_entity_poly.type
_entity_poly.pdbx_seq_one_letter_code
_entity_poly.pdbx_strand_id
1 'polypeptide(L)'
;MRRAALLALAAGLLAACSGARPGGDGKREPPAGPGAATVFEKRTFKLVRTPDPDLEAALEPLLTAAYDAAVKRHAEASFSEIGFTYSLAPKGAVYPFSEIEVSCIMQDKYAVRRGPELCGAFYEDLEARLKKALAGKQ
;
A
#
# COMPACT_ATOMS: atom_id res chain seq x y z
N MET A 1 -66.98 24.80 -20.07
CA MET A 1 -66.05 25.92 -19.78
C MET A 1 -65.09 25.49 -18.68
N ARG A 2 -63.78 25.79 -18.84
CA ARG A 2 -62.65 25.59 -17.88
C ARG A 2 -62.24 24.12 -17.69
N ARG A 3 -61.22 23.53 -18.35
CA ARG A 3 -59.77 23.84 -18.48
C ARG A 3 -59.03 24.03 -17.15
N ALA A 4 -58.09 23.09 -16.90
CA ALA A 4 -56.92 23.13 -16.02
C ALA A 4 -57.21 23.20 -14.50
N ALA A 5 -56.47 22.57 -13.59
CA ALA A 5 -55.03 22.38 -13.57
C ALA A 5 -54.58 21.41 -12.45
N LEU A 6 -53.41 20.78 -12.65
CA LEU A 6 -52.38 20.40 -11.65
C LEU A 6 -52.72 19.19 -10.74
N LEU A 7 -52.29 17.94 -10.97
CA LEU A 7 -50.98 17.37 -11.36
C LEU A 7 -49.82 17.79 -10.45
N ALA A 8 -49.66 17.09 -9.31
CA ALA A 8 -48.38 16.86 -8.64
C ALA A 8 -48.55 15.80 -7.54
N LEU A 9 -47.87 14.66 -7.66
CA LEU A 9 -47.23 13.85 -6.59
C LEU A 9 -47.01 12.42 -7.11
N ALA A 10 -45.99 12.26 -7.93
CA ALA A 10 -45.43 10.97 -8.30
C ALA A 10 -43.92 11.12 -8.43
N ALA A 11 -43.19 10.90 -7.33
CA ALA A 11 -41.75 10.58 -7.35
C ALA A 11 -41.29 10.36 -5.90
N GLY A 12 -41.07 9.10 -5.53
CA GLY A 12 -40.40 8.78 -4.28
C GLY A 12 -40.64 7.34 -3.88
N LEU A 13 -39.89 6.41 -4.48
CA LEU A 13 -39.59 5.06 -3.95
C LEU A 13 -38.71 4.29 -4.95
N LEU A 14 -37.57 4.86 -5.36
CA LEU A 14 -36.53 4.16 -6.12
C LEU A 14 -35.14 4.69 -5.74
N ALA A 15 -34.64 4.32 -4.56
CA ALA A 15 -33.21 4.38 -4.22
C ALA A 15 -32.93 3.70 -2.86
N ALA A 16 -32.96 2.37 -2.83
CA ALA A 16 -32.47 1.61 -1.66
C ALA A 16 -31.72 0.34 -2.09
N CYS A 17 -30.80 0.49 -3.05
CA CYS A 17 -29.74 -0.49 -3.31
C CYS A 17 -28.43 0.26 -3.62
N SER A 18 -27.90 0.99 -2.64
CA SER A 18 -26.53 1.50 -2.72
C SER A 18 -25.61 0.49 -2.06
N GLY A 19 -25.16 -0.48 -2.87
CA GLY A 19 -23.99 -1.29 -2.54
C GLY A 19 -22.77 -0.39 -2.37
N ALA A 20 -22.03 -0.58 -1.28
CA ALA A 20 -20.78 0.11 -1.02
C ALA A 20 -19.76 -0.25 -2.12
N ARG A 21 -19.39 0.73 -2.94
CA ARG A 21 -18.19 0.66 -3.78
C ARG A 21 -17.00 1.12 -2.93
N PRO A 22 -15.91 0.35 -2.81
CA PRO A 22 -14.64 0.89 -2.36
C PRO A 22 -13.97 1.51 -3.59
N GLY A 23 -14.26 2.80 -3.83
CA GLY A 23 -13.64 3.60 -4.88
C GLY A 23 -12.93 4.77 -4.23
N GLY A 24 -11.64 4.89 -4.50
CA GLY A 24 -10.73 5.79 -3.81
C GLY A 24 -11.13 7.26 -3.89
N ASP A 25 -11.01 7.93 -2.75
CA ASP A 25 -10.86 9.36 -2.65
C ASP A 25 -9.73 9.61 -1.66
N GLY A 26 -8.79 10.48 -2.03
CA GLY A 26 -7.63 10.90 -1.24
C GLY A 26 -8.01 11.70 0.02
N LYS A 27 -8.98 11.22 0.79
CA LYS A 27 -9.23 11.69 2.14
C LYS A 27 -8.14 11.11 3.03
N ARG A 28 -7.25 11.98 3.50
CA ARG A 28 -6.39 11.70 4.64
C ARG A 28 -7.30 11.23 5.77
N GLU A 29 -7.24 9.95 6.11
CA GLU A 29 -7.98 9.40 7.26
C GLU A 29 -7.68 10.25 8.49
N PRO A 30 -8.69 10.53 9.34
CA PRO A 30 -8.46 11.24 10.59
C PRO A 30 -7.38 10.50 11.40
N PRO A 31 -6.46 11.21 12.08
CA PRO A 31 -5.36 10.57 12.79
C PRO A 31 -5.91 9.60 13.82
N ALA A 32 -5.55 8.32 13.65
CA ALA A 32 -6.06 7.20 14.43
C ALA A 32 -5.45 7.15 15.84
N GLY A 33 -5.79 8.10 16.70
CA GLY A 33 -5.38 8.13 18.10
C GLY A 33 -3.86 8.17 18.33
N PRO A 34 -3.42 8.20 19.60
CA PRO A 34 -2.00 8.12 19.94
C PRO A 34 -1.44 6.75 19.55
N GLY A 35 -0.47 6.73 18.64
CA GLY A 35 0.13 5.51 18.09
C GLY A 35 -0.31 5.16 16.67
N ALA A 36 -1.10 6.01 16.01
CA ALA A 36 -1.45 5.88 14.59
C ALA A 36 -0.20 5.60 13.74
N ALA A 37 -0.33 4.64 12.82
CA ALA A 37 0.64 4.38 11.78
C ALA A 37 0.01 4.66 10.43
N THR A 38 0.70 5.45 9.61
CA THR A 38 0.25 5.84 8.29
C THR A 38 1.24 5.36 7.24
N VAL A 39 0.74 5.18 6.02
CA VAL A 39 1.63 4.93 4.89
C VAL A 39 2.46 6.19 4.65
N PHE A 40 3.76 6.09 4.91
CA PHE A 40 4.70 7.18 4.73
C PHE A 40 5.09 7.33 3.26
N GLU A 41 5.40 6.21 2.61
CA GLU A 41 5.81 6.16 1.21
C GLU A 41 5.31 4.86 0.59
N LYS A 42 5.10 4.88 -0.73
CA LYS A 42 4.78 3.70 -1.53
C LYS A 42 5.71 3.64 -2.73
N ARG A 43 6.19 2.45 -3.07
CA ARG A 43 6.92 2.21 -4.31
C ARG A 43 6.38 1.00 -5.04
N THR A 44 6.38 1.10 -6.36
CA THR A 44 5.93 0.06 -7.24
C THR A 44 7.13 -0.59 -7.91
N PHE A 45 7.18 -1.92 -7.86
CA PHE A 45 8.24 -2.72 -8.47
C PHE A 45 7.65 -3.62 -9.55
N LYS A 46 8.25 -3.57 -10.73
CA LYS A 46 7.93 -4.48 -11.83
C LYS A 46 8.72 -5.77 -11.65
N LEU A 47 8.04 -6.89 -11.75
CA LEU A 47 8.61 -8.23 -11.64
C LEU A 47 8.53 -8.92 -13.01
N VAL A 48 8.03 -10.16 -13.06
CA VAL A 48 7.89 -10.97 -14.27
C VAL A 48 6.44 -11.01 -14.76
N ARG A 49 6.23 -10.99 -16.08
CA ARG A 49 4.86 -10.99 -16.64
C ARG A 49 4.21 -12.37 -16.61
N THR A 50 4.99 -13.42 -16.42
CA THR A 50 4.55 -14.81 -16.37
C THR A 50 4.65 -15.34 -14.95
N PRO A 51 3.84 -16.33 -14.56
CA PRO A 51 3.98 -16.99 -13.26
C PRO A 51 5.40 -17.53 -13.04
N ASP A 52 5.96 -17.26 -11.86
CA ASP A 52 7.29 -17.72 -11.44
C ASP A 52 7.21 -18.12 -9.97
N PRO A 53 6.87 -19.40 -9.68
CA PRO A 53 6.67 -19.87 -8.32
C PRO A 53 7.88 -19.68 -7.42
N ASP A 54 9.09 -19.76 -7.97
CA ASP A 54 10.33 -19.59 -7.21
C ASP A 54 10.49 -18.14 -6.78
N LEU A 55 10.21 -17.18 -7.69
CA LEU A 55 10.24 -15.76 -7.35
C LEU A 55 9.16 -15.43 -6.31
N GLU A 56 7.95 -15.94 -6.49
CA GLU A 56 6.82 -15.69 -5.58
C GLU A 56 7.10 -16.20 -4.17
N ALA A 57 7.66 -17.41 -4.05
CA ALA A 57 8.11 -17.96 -2.78
C ALA A 57 9.27 -17.14 -2.17
N ALA A 58 10.10 -16.52 -2.99
CA ALA A 58 11.21 -15.69 -2.54
C ALA A 58 10.79 -14.26 -2.15
N LEU A 59 9.62 -13.76 -2.56
CA LEU A 59 9.23 -12.36 -2.34
C LEU A 59 9.18 -11.97 -0.87
N GLU A 60 8.51 -12.75 -0.04
CA GLU A 60 8.41 -12.50 1.40
C GLU A 60 9.80 -12.54 2.08
N PRO A 61 10.64 -13.56 1.87
CA PRO A 61 12.02 -13.55 2.34
C PRO A 61 12.84 -12.32 1.91
N LEU A 62 12.68 -11.86 0.66
CA LEU A 62 13.41 -10.67 0.15
C LEU A 62 12.96 -9.39 0.86
N LEU A 63 11.66 -9.23 1.10
CA LEU A 63 11.08 -8.11 1.84
C LEU A 63 11.50 -8.10 3.30
N THR A 64 11.39 -9.25 3.97
CA THR A 64 11.81 -9.40 5.38
C THR A 64 13.29 -9.12 5.53
N ALA A 65 14.13 -9.63 4.64
CA ALA A 65 15.57 -9.35 4.69
C ALA A 65 15.90 -7.86 4.46
N ALA A 66 15.16 -7.18 3.57
CA ALA A 66 15.32 -5.74 3.36
C ALA A 66 14.85 -4.92 4.57
N TYR A 67 13.74 -5.32 5.18
CA TYR A 67 13.23 -4.73 6.40
C TYR A 67 14.24 -4.88 7.55
N ASP A 68 14.73 -6.10 7.79
CA ASP A 68 15.71 -6.38 8.85
C ASP A 68 17.02 -5.61 8.63
N ALA A 69 17.46 -5.48 7.37
CA ALA A 69 18.65 -4.69 7.03
C ALA A 69 18.46 -3.20 7.34
N ALA A 70 17.32 -2.62 6.95
CA ALA A 70 17.00 -1.21 7.23
C ALA A 70 16.90 -0.95 8.73
N VAL A 71 16.20 -1.83 9.46
CA VAL A 71 16.08 -1.78 10.92
C VAL A 71 17.45 -1.90 11.56
N LYS A 72 18.26 -2.92 11.23
CA LYS A 72 19.59 -3.09 11.84
C LYS A 72 20.51 -1.91 11.61
N ARG A 73 20.40 -1.23 10.46
CA ARG A 73 21.26 -0.09 10.09
C ARG A 73 20.87 1.20 10.83
N HIS A 74 19.60 1.38 11.15
CA HIS A 74 19.07 2.67 11.62
C HIS A 74 18.33 2.61 12.96
N ALA A 75 18.08 1.43 13.51
CA ALA A 75 17.49 1.25 14.82
C ALA A 75 18.57 1.07 15.88
N GLU A 76 18.77 2.12 16.67
CA GLU A 76 19.61 2.07 17.85
C GLU A 76 18.88 1.26 18.95
N ALA A 77 19.30 -0.01 19.10
CA ALA A 77 19.05 -0.92 20.22
C ALA A 77 17.64 -1.48 20.50
N SER A 78 16.53 -0.92 20.03
CA SER A 78 15.19 -1.53 20.27
C SER A 78 14.30 -1.59 19.03
N PHE A 79 13.93 -2.81 18.62
CA PHE A 79 13.05 -3.09 17.48
C PHE A 79 11.62 -2.55 17.70
N SER A 80 11.20 -2.39 18.96
CA SER A 80 9.87 -1.97 19.36
C SER A 80 9.64 -0.45 19.31
N GLU A 81 10.68 0.38 19.20
CA GLU A 81 10.56 1.85 19.27
C GLU A 81 10.72 2.56 17.92
N ILE A 82 10.91 1.83 16.83
CA ILE A 82 11.16 2.40 15.51
C ILE A 82 9.84 2.87 14.86
N GLY A 83 8.74 2.17 15.20
CA GLY A 83 7.42 2.38 14.62
C GLY A 83 7.42 2.24 13.10
N PHE A 84 8.19 1.29 12.57
CA PHE A 84 8.31 1.02 11.15
C PHE A 84 7.75 -0.38 10.85
N THR A 85 6.96 -0.50 9.80
CA THR A 85 6.52 -1.77 9.21
C THR A 85 6.29 -1.60 7.71
N TYR A 86 5.98 -2.67 7.00
CA TYR A 86 5.70 -2.62 5.57
C TYR A 86 4.47 -3.45 5.21
N SER A 87 3.89 -3.15 4.05
CA SER A 87 2.85 -3.99 3.44
C SER A 87 3.13 -4.17 1.96
N LEU A 88 2.81 -5.35 1.42
CA LEU A 88 2.87 -5.63 0.00
C LEU A 88 1.45 -5.82 -0.56
N ALA A 89 1.18 -5.24 -1.73
CA ALA A 89 -0.04 -5.43 -2.48
C ALA A 89 0.27 -5.76 -3.95
N PRO A 90 -0.29 -6.83 -4.53
CA PRO A 90 -0.18 -7.10 -5.96
C PRO A 90 -0.91 -6.02 -6.79
N LYS A 91 -0.33 -5.64 -7.92
CA LYS A 91 -0.84 -4.59 -8.84
C LYS A 91 -0.86 -5.01 -10.30
N GLY A 92 -0.33 -6.18 -10.63
CA GLY A 92 -0.23 -6.59 -12.01
C GLY A 92 -1.59 -6.79 -12.68
N ALA A 93 -1.73 -6.24 -13.90
CA ALA A 93 -2.98 -6.32 -14.67
C ALA A 93 -3.19 -7.67 -15.36
N VAL A 94 -2.09 -8.32 -15.78
CA VAL A 94 -2.11 -9.63 -16.46
C VAL A 94 -1.93 -10.76 -15.46
N TYR A 95 -0.94 -10.61 -14.59
CA TYR A 95 -0.61 -11.54 -13.52
C TYR A 95 -0.44 -10.76 -12.22
N PRO A 96 -1.07 -11.11 -11.08
CA PRO A 96 -1.05 -10.27 -9.88
C PRO A 96 0.35 -9.86 -9.42
N PHE A 97 1.32 -10.76 -9.52
CA PHE A 97 2.72 -10.51 -9.16
C PHE A 97 3.58 -10.00 -10.31
N SER A 98 3.02 -9.60 -11.46
CA SER A 98 3.81 -8.90 -12.48
C SER A 98 4.25 -7.51 -12.04
N GLU A 99 3.51 -6.93 -11.10
CA GLU A 99 3.82 -5.68 -10.46
C GLU A 99 3.37 -5.74 -9.01
N ILE A 100 4.19 -5.22 -8.10
CA ILE A 100 3.86 -5.15 -6.67
C ILE A 100 3.99 -3.71 -6.18
N GLU A 101 3.10 -3.29 -5.31
CA GLU A 101 3.19 -2.05 -4.54
C GLU A 101 3.64 -2.42 -3.13
N VAL A 102 4.76 -1.86 -2.70
CA VAL A 102 5.29 -2.01 -1.35
C VAL A 102 5.16 -0.68 -0.64
N SER A 103 4.43 -0.67 0.47
CA SER A 103 4.21 0.52 1.30
C SER A 103 5.12 0.48 2.51
N CYS A 104 5.84 1.57 2.75
CA CYS A 104 6.52 1.84 4.01
C CYS A 104 5.52 2.49 4.97
N ILE A 105 5.25 1.86 6.09
CA ILE A 105 4.26 2.30 7.08
C ILE A 105 5.01 2.74 8.33
N MET A 106 4.76 3.97 8.76
CA MET A 106 5.43 4.58 9.90
C MET A 106 4.42 5.03 10.94
N GLN A 107 4.73 4.84 12.21
CA GLN A 107 4.03 5.53 13.30
C GLN A 107 4.26 7.04 13.15
N ASP A 108 3.19 7.81 13.26
CA ASP A 108 3.19 9.25 12.96
C ASP A 108 4.23 10.01 13.79
N LYS A 109 4.47 9.56 15.05
CA LYS A 109 5.48 10.15 15.95
C LYS A 109 6.93 10.04 15.44
N TYR A 110 7.23 9.05 14.58
CA TYR A 110 8.58 8.82 14.04
C TYR A 110 8.70 9.15 12.56
N ALA A 111 7.58 9.20 11.83
CA ALA A 111 7.52 9.43 10.39
C ALA A 111 8.41 10.60 9.92
N VAL A 112 8.32 11.77 10.56
CA VAL A 112 9.08 12.96 10.15
C VAL A 112 10.59 12.82 10.41
N ARG A 113 10.98 12.20 11.53
CA ARG A 113 12.39 12.15 11.95
C ARG A 113 13.16 10.98 11.37
N ARG A 114 12.51 9.83 11.21
CA ARG A 114 13.14 8.56 10.83
C ARG A 114 12.61 7.99 9.52
N GLY A 115 11.43 8.42 9.07
CA GLY A 115 10.78 7.90 7.86
C GLY A 115 11.66 7.98 6.62
N PRO A 116 12.26 9.14 6.27
CA PRO A 116 13.09 9.24 5.07
C PRO A 116 14.29 8.28 5.07
N GLU A 117 14.97 8.14 6.22
CA GLU A 117 16.14 7.27 6.34
C GLU A 117 15.75 5.79 6.31
N LEU A 118 14.74 5.38 7.09
CA LEU A 118 14.29 3.99 7.17
C LEU A 118 13.64 3.50 5.89
N CYS A 119 12.66 4.25 5.36
CA CYS A 119 11.97 3.88 4.13
C CYS A 119 12.94 3.92 2.95
N GLY A 120 13.84 4.91 2.91
CA GLY A 120 14.89 5.01 1.88
C GLY A 120 15.81 3.80 1.88
N ALA A 121 16.38 3.45 3.04
CA ALA A 121 17.26 2.30 3.18
C ALA A 121 16.55 0.98 2.87
N PHE A 122 15.29 0.83 3.30
CA PHE A 122 14.47 -0.34 3.00
C PHE A 122 14.27 -0.51 1.49
N TYR A 123 13.87 0.55 0.79
CA TYR A 123 13.62 0.47 -0.64
C TYR A 123 14.91 0.29 -1.47
N GLU A 124 16.02 0.90 -1.05
CA GLU A 124 17.32 0.71 -1.70
C GLU A 124 17.77 -0.76 -1.64
N ASP A 125 17.72 -1.37 -0.46
CA ASP A 125 18.11 -2.78 -0.27
C ASP A 125 17.14 -3.72 -0.98
N LEU A 126 15.83 -3.46 -0.90
CA LEU A 126 14.81 -4.22 -1.62
C LEU A 126 15.02 -4.17 -3.14
N GLU A 127 15.29 -3.00 -3.69
CA GLU A 127 15.52 -2.83 -5.13
C GLU A 127 16.75 -3.63 -5.58
N ALA A 128 17.84 -3.60 -4.82
CA ALA A 128 19.04 -4.36 -5.11
C ALA A 128 18.78 -5.88 -5.09
N ARG A 129 18.03 -6.36 -4.08
CA ARG A 129 17.63 -7.76 -3.95
C ARG A 129 16.73 -8.23 -5.08
N LEU A 130 15.71 -7.44 -5.43
CA LEU A 130 14.80 -7.74 -6.53
C LEU A 130 15.54 -7.76 -7.87
N LYS A 131 16.42 -6.79 -8.14
CA LYS A 131 17.25 -6.79 -9.37
C LYS A 131 18.06 -8.09 -9.49
N LYS A 132 18.65 -8.55 -8.39
CA LYS A 132 19.40 -9.83 -8.37
C LYS A 132 18.50 -11.03 -8.62
N ALA A 133 17.33 -11.08 -7.97
CA ALA A 133 16.37 -12.18 -8.13
C ALA A 133 15.76 -12.23 -9.55
N LEU A 134 15.63 -11.09 -10.20
CA LEU A 134 15.04 -10.93 -11.54
C LEU A 134 16.08 -11.06 -12.67
N ALA A 135 17.37 -11.14 -12.36
CA ALA A 135 18.43 -11.22 -13.36
C ALA A 135 18.21 -12.45 -14.26
N GLY A 136 17.98 -12.20 -15.55
CA GLY A 136 17.75 -13.24 -16.56
C GLY A 136 16.30 -13.74 -16.68
N LYS A 137 15.34 -13.10 -16.00
CA LYS A 137 13.91 -13.47 -16.01
C LYS A 137 12.99 -12.45 -16.72
N GLN A 138 13.54 -11.33 -17.20
CA GLN A 138 12.80 -10.22 -17.82
C GLN A 138 13.05 -10.12 -19.33
#